data_AF-A0A645FGJ3-F1
#
_entry.id   AF-A0A645FGJ3-F1
#
_cell.length_a   1.000
_cell.length_b   1.000
_cell.length_c   1.000
_cell.angle_alpha   90.00
_cell.angle_beta   90.00
_cell.angle_gamma   90.00
#
_symmetry.space_group_name_H-M   'P 1'
#
loop_
_entity.id
_entity.type
_entity.pdbx_description
1 polymer ?
#
loop_
_entity_poly.entity_id
_entity_poly.type
_entity_poly.pdbx_seq_one_letter_code
_entity_poly.pdbx_strand_id
1 'polypeptide(L)'
;MGCGDTHFDYEILKHFIKIIVAYPIGTFVKLSNGKLAVVVKNYTENIMRPLIRMVNSDGTVGDDIDLLYDNDSMNLTIVDMGYDYENCGLSGVLKSTYEIKAVT
;
A
#
# COMPACT_ATOMS: atom_id res chain seq x y z
N MET A 1 -24.94 2.61 2.95
CA MET A 1 -25.92 3.44 2.22
C MET A 1 -25.14 4.41 1.34
N GLY A 2 -24.83 4.02 0.09
CA GLY A 2 -24.09 4.84 -0.87
C GLY A 2 -25.02 5.30 -2.00
N CYS A 3 -24.80 6.50 -2.53
CA CYS A 3 -25.60 7.19 -3.56
C CYS A 3 -25.61 6.51 -4.95
N GLY A 4 -25.40 5.19 -5.02
CA GLY A 4 -25.07 4.44 -6.24
C GLY A 4 -26.20 4.30 -7.26
N ASP A 5 -27.44 4.65 -6.91
CA ASP A 5 -28.60 4.66 -7.82
C ASP A 5 -29.32 6.02 -7.86
N THR A 6 -28.94 6.96 -7.01
CA THR A 6 -29.62 8.26 -6.89
C THR A 6 -28.83 9.42 -7.46
N HIS A 7 -27.49 9.35 -7.47
CA HIS A 7 -26.64 10.41 -8.02
C HIS A 7 -25.63 9.92 -9.07
N PHE A 8 -25.32 8.64 -9.08
CA PHE A 8 -24.38 8.04 -10.02
C PHE A 8 -25.04 6.86 -10.71
N ASP A 9 -24.73 6.68 -12.00
CA ASP A 9 -25.09 5.46 -12.72
C ASP A 9 -24.20 4.33 -12.20
N TYR A 10 -24.83 3.31 -11.61
CA TYR A 10 -24.13 2.18 -11.02
C TYR A 10 -23.25 1.42 -12.01
N GLU A 11 -23.71 1.25 -13.26
CA GLU A 11 -22.96 0.51 -14.28
C GLU A 11 -21.72 1.29 -14.69
N ILE A 12 -21.83 2.61 -14.88
CA ILE A 12 -20.67 3.46 -15.18
C ILE A 12 -19.70 3.47 -14.00
N LEU A 13 -20.20 3.64 -12.77
CA LEU A 13 -19.38 3.66 -11.56
C LEU A 13 -18.63 2.35 -11.36
N LYS A 14 -19.28 1.21 -11.61
CA LYS A 14 -18.67 -0.12 -11.52
C LYS A 14 -17.52 -0.31 -12.50
N HIS A 15 -17.65 0.20 -13.73
CA HIS A 15 -16.55 0.16 -14.71
C HIS A 15 -15.42 1.11 -14.30
N PHE A 16 -15.76 2.31 -13.81
CA PHE A 16 -14.80 3.30 -13.36
C PHE A 16 -13.91 2.79 -12.22
N ILE A 17 -14.50 2.16 -11.20
CA ILE A 17 -13.77 1.61 -10.04
C ILE A 17 -12.78 0.51 -10.47
N LYS A 18 -13.09 -0.27 -11.51
CA LYS A 18 -12.19 -1.32 -12.02
C LYS A 18 -10.95 -0.76 -12.73
N ILE A 19 -11.03 0.48 -13.23
CA ILE A 19 -9.95 1.13 -13.97
C ILE A 19 -9.04 1.92 -13.02
N ILE A 20 -9.59 2.47 -11.94
CA ILE A 20 -8.81 3.21 -10.95
C ILE A 20 -8.04 2.27 -10.05
N VAL A 21 -6.77 2.57 -9.87
CA VAL A 21 -5.92 1.92 -8.89
C VAL A 21 -5.80 2.83 -7.67
N ALA A 22 -6.36 2.42 -6.54
CA ALA A 22 -6.28 3.19 -5.30
C ALA A 22 -4.85 3.25 -4.76
N TYR A 23 -4.10 2.14 -4.85
CA TYR A 23 -2.73 2.01 -4.37
C TYR A 23 -1.82 1.56 -5.52
N PRO A 24 -1.18 2.47 -6.28
CA PRO A 24 -0.33 2.09 -7.39
C PRO A 24 0.79 1.13 -6.99
N ILE A 25 1.18 0.24 -7.91
CA ILE A 25 2.32 -0.68 -7.69
C ILE A 25 3.59 0.15 -7.50
N GLY A 26 4.40 -0.22 -6.51
CA GLY A 26 5.62 0.50 -6.13
C GLY A 26 5.40 1.63 -5.13
N THR A 27 4.16 1.96 -4.78
CA THR A 27 3.88 2.95 -3.73
C THR A 27 4.22 2.39 -2.36
N PHE A 28 4.95 3.16 -1.56
CA PHE A 28 5.13 2.88 -0.14
C PHE A 28 3.86 3.24 0.62
N VAL A 29 3.45 2.36 1.52
CA VAL A 29 2.25 2.52 2.34
C VAL A 29 2.59 2.25 3.80
N LYS A 30 1.92 2.98 4.68
CA LYS A 30 1.94 2.73 6.12
C LYS A 30 0.72 1.92 6.50
N LEU A 31 0.95 0.89 7.30
CA LEU A 31 -0.09 0.01 7.78
C LEU A 31 -0.58 0.44 9.17
N SER A 32 -1.77 -0.01 9.55
CA SER A 32 -2.39 0.28 10.84
C SER A 32 -1.58 -0.20 12.05
N ASN A 33 -0.72 -1.20 11.86
CA ASN A 33 0.23 -1.67 12.88
C ASN A 33 1.51 -0.80 12.96
N GLY A 34 1.59 0.30 12.21
CA GLY A 34 2.72 1.22 12.19
C GLY A 34 3.89 0.80 11.31
N LYS A 35 3.84 -0.40 10.70
CA LYS A 35 4.89 -0.89 9.79
C LYS A 35 4.75 -0.30 8.39
N LEU A 36 5.85 -0.37 7.65
CA LEU A 36 5.93 0.05 6.26
C LEU A 36 5.85 -1.14 5.32
N ALA A 37 5.25 -0.91 4.16
CA ALA A 37 5.22 -1.87 3.09
C ALA A 37 5.24 -1.17 1.74
N VAL A 38 5.54 -1.93 0.68
CA VAL A 38 5.42 -1.50 -0.70
C VAL A 38 4.35 -2.32 -1.40
N VAL A 39 3.55 -1.68 -2.25
CA VAL A 39 2.53 -2.37 -3.03
C VAL A 39 3.21 -3.16 -4.17
N VAL A 40 2.97 -4.47 -4.22
CA VAL A 40 3.54 -5.34 -5.26
C VAL A 40 2.50 -5.66 -6.33
N LYS A 41 1.24 -5.86 -5.94
CA LYS A 41 0.17 -6.23 -6.87
C LYS A 41 -1.18 -5.74 -6.38
N ASN A 42 -2.01 -5.29 -7.32
CA ASN A 42 -3.40 -4.92 -7.08
C ASN A 42 -4.35 -6.00 -7.59
N TYR A 43 -5.54 -6.08 -6.98
CA TYR A 43 -6.61 -6.98 -7.36
C TYR A 43 -7.79 -6.21 -7.96
N THR A 44 -8.35 -6.72 -9.06
CA THR A 44 -9.54 -6.14 -9.71
C THR A 44 -10.83 -6.36 -8.91
N GLU A 45 -10.83 -7.35 -8.02
CA GLU A 45 -11.94 -7.66 -7.11
C GLU A 45 -12.05 -6.60 -6.00
N ASN A 46 -10.90 -6.13 -5.51
CA ASN A 46 -10.84 -5.12 -4.47
C ASN A 46 -9.55 -4.30 -4.57
N ILE A 47 -9.68 -3.09 -5.11
CA ILE A 47 -8.55 -2.16 -5.30
C ILE A 47 -7.98 -1.62 -3.98
N MET A 48 -8.70 -1.79 -2.86
CA MET A 48 -8.29 -1.29 -1.54
C MET A 48 -7.45 -2.29 -0.74
N ARG A 49 -7.37 -3.54 -1.19
CA ARG A 49 -6.69 -4.62 -0.48
C ARG A 49 -5.62 -5.26 -1.37
N PRO A 50 -4.53 -4.54 -1.69
CA PRO A 50 -3.47 -5.08 -2.52
C PRO A 50 -2.63 -6.15 -1.79
N LEU A 51 -1.84 -6.88 -2.57
CA LEU A 51 -0.69 -7.62 -2.07
C LEU A 51 0.45 -6.64 -1.83
N ILE A 52 0.94 -6.64 -0.60
CA ILE A 52 1.99 -5.75 -0.11
C ILE A 52 3.21 -6.57 0.29
N ARG A 53 4.37 -5.91 0.33
CA ARG A 53 5.63 -6.47 0.75
C ARG A 53 6.20 -5.64 1.87
N MET A 54 6.49 -6.29 2.99
CA MET A 54 6.96 -5.59 4.18
C MET A 54 8.34 -4.97 3.95
N VAL A 55 8.55 -3.80 4.52
CA VAL A 55 9.85 -3.11 4.49
C VAL A 55 10.32 -2.96 5.92
N ASN A 56 11.49 -3.54 6.19
CA ASN A 56 12.11 -3.47 7.51
C ASN A 56 12.83 -2.13 7.71
N SER A 57 13.07 -1.76 8.96
CA SER A 57 13.73 -0.50 9.32
C SER A 57 15.19 -0.40 8.86
N ASP A 58 15.84 -1.53 8.59
CA ASP A 58 17.20 -1.63 8.03
C ASP A 58 17.22 -1.45 6.51
N GLY A 59 16.05 -1.33 5.88
CA GLY A 59 15.90 -1.22 4.43
C GLY A 59 15.84 -2.55 3.70
N THR A 60 15.87 -3.69 4.42
CA THR A 60 15.66 -4.97 3.77
C THR A 60 14.19 -5.21 3.48
N VAL A 61 13.98 -6.06 2.48
CA VAL A 61 12.66 -6.53 2.08
C VAL A 61 12.26 -7.71 2.99
N GLY A 62 11.06 -7.66 3.55
CA GLY A 62 10.45 -8.74 4.32
C GLY A 62 9.44 -9.56 3.49
N ASP A 63 8.54 -10.23 4.18
CA ASP A 63 7.54 -11.13 3.58
C ASP A 63 6.45 -10.40 2.79
N ASP A 64 5.86 -11.13 1.85
CA ASP A 64 4.68 -10.70 1.09
C ASP A 64 3.41 -11.05 1.86
N ILE A 65 2.53 -10.05 2.04
CA ILE A 65 1.26 -10.19 2.75
C ILE A 65 0.13 -9.84 1.78
N ASP A 66 -0.83 -10.76 1.64
CA ASP A 66 -2.01 -10.57 0.82
C ASP A 66 -3.15 -10.00 1.66
N LEU A 67 -3.40 -8.70 1.58
CA LEU A 67 -4.46 -8.07 2.39
C LEU A 67 -5.87 -8.54 2.02
N LEU A 68 -6.07 -9.20 0.87
CA LEU A 68 -7.38 -9.63 0.38
C LEU A 68 -7.72 -11.05 0.80
N TYR A 69 -6.81 -12.00 0.56
CA TYR A 69 -7.10 -13.43 0.75
C TYR A 69 -6.58 -14.00 2.08
N ASP A 70 -5.63 -13.33 2.73
CA ASP A 70 -5.08 -13.80 3.99
C ASP A 70 -5.99 -13.43 5.16
N ASN A 71 -6.51 -14.45 5.88
CA ASN A 71 -7.46 -14.22 6.98
C ASN A 71 -6.76 -13.58 8.20
N ASP A 72 -5.49 -13.90 8.41
CA ASP A 72 -4.71 -13.37 9.52
C ASP A 72 -4.43 -11.86 9.39
N SER A 73 -4.50 -11.31 8.18
CA SER A 73 -4.28 -9.88 7.89
C SER A 73 -5.56 -9.06 7.70
N MET A 74 -6.75 -9.60 8.00
CA MET A 74 -8.02 -8.87 7.84
C MET A 74 -8.10 -7.57 8.68
N ASN A 75 -7.47 -7.57 9.85
CA ASN A 75 -7.37 -6.42 10.75
C ASN A 75 -6.31 -5.38 10.30
N LEU A 76 -5.47 -5.75 9.33
CA LEU A 76 -4.44 -4.88 8.78
C LEU A 76 -5.05 -4.00 7.70
N THR A 77 -4.83 -2.69 7.78
CA THR A 77 -5.32 -1.71 6.81
C THR A 77 -4.24 -0.72 6.45
N ILE A 78 -4.33 -0.15 5.26
CA ILE A 78 -3.45 0.95 4.83
C ILE A 78 -3.99 2.24 5.44
N VAL A 79 -3.17 2.90 6.26
CA VAL A 79 -3.54 4.16 6.95
C VAL A 79 -2.98 5.38 6.26
N ASP A 80 -1.89 5.24 5.51
CA ASP A 80 -1.24 6.37 4.83
C ASP A 80 -0.48 5.90 3.58
N MET A 81 -0.35 6.80 2.61
CA MET A 81 0.51 6.63 1.45
C MET A 81 1.77 7.45 1.66
N GLY A 82 2.93 6.87 1.38
CA GLY A 82 4.27 7.42 1.64
C GLY A 82 4.67 8.60 0.75
N TYR A 83 3.75 9.50 0.40
CA TYR A 83 4.04 10.76 -0.26
C TYR A 83 4.83 11.71 0.67
N ASP A 84 4.65 11.56 1.97
CA ASP A 84 5.34 12.33 3.00
C ASP A 84 6.55 11.54 3.52
N TYR A 85 7.68 11.65 2.79
CA TYR A 85 8.90 10.85 2.99
C TYR A 85 9.52 11.04 4.39
N GLU A 86 9.24 12.17 5.03
CA GLU A 86 9.63 12.45 6.42
C GLU A 86 8.76 11.72 7.45
N ASN A 87 7.46 11.55 7.21
CA ASN A 87 6.51 10.89 8.13
C ASN A 87 6.47 9.37 8.02
N CYS A 88 6.95 8.83 6.90
CA CYS A 88 6.97 7.41 6.65
C CYS A 88 8.11 6.69 7.40
N GLY A 89 9.05 7.38 8.04
CA GLY A 89 10.23 6.74 8.64
C GLY A 89 11.24 6.19 7.62
N LEU A 90 10.98 6.41 6.32
CA LEU A 90 11.87 6.10 5.19
C LEU A 90 13.18 6.89 5.25
N SER A 91 13.24 8.00 5.99
CA SER A 91 14.48 8.78 6.16
C SER A 91 15.61 7.96 6.79
N GLY A 92 15.30 7.05 7.72
CA GLY A 92 16.29 6.13 8.32
C GLY A 92 16.77 5.08 7.33
N VAL A 93 15.83 4.47 6.59
CA VAL A 93 16.12 3.45 5.56
C VAL A 93 16.97 4.02 4.42
N LEU A 94 16.62 5.21 3.93
CA LEU A 94 17.33 5.88 2.85
C LEU A 94 18.71 6.38 3.30
N LYS A 95 18.85 6.88 4.55
CA LYS A 95 20.16 7.24 5.11
C LYS A 95 21.11 6.05 5.20
N SER A 96 20.63 4.91 5.74
CA SER A 96 21.41 3.67 5.82
C SER A 96 21.92 3.23 4.44
N THR A 97 21.05 3.26 3.42
CA THR A 97 21.41 2.90 2.05
C THR A 97 22.46 3.84 1.43
N TYR A 98 22.39 5.15 1.73
CA TYR A 98 23.36 6.14 1.26
C TYR A 98 24.72 6.03 1.98
N GLU A 99 24.72 5.81 3.29
CA GLU A 99 25.97 5.62 4.05
C GLU A 99 26.72 4.36 3.61
N ILE A 100 26.03 3.27 3.30
CA ILE A 100 26.64 2.05 2.78
C ILE A 100 27.31 2.29 1.41
N LYS A 101 26.71 3.12 0.54
CA LYS A 101 27.30 3.48 -0.77
C LYS A 101 28.45 4.49 -0.68
N ALA A 102 28.54 5.30 0.38
CA ALA A 102 29.61 6.29 0.53
C ALA A 102 30.93 5.69 1.06
N VAL A 103 30.89 4.46 1.57
CA VAL A 103 32.05 3.75 2.17
C VAL A 103 32.66 2.70 1.22
N THR A 104 32.12 2.54 0.01
CA THR A 104 32.67 1.68 -1.06
C THR A 104 33.17 2.53 -2.21
#